data_AF-A0AAD6D5P3-F1
#
_entry.id   AF-A0AAD6D5P3-F1
#
_cell.length_a   1.000
_cell.length_b   1.000
_cell.length_c   1.000
_cell.angle_alpha   90.00
_cell.angle_beta   90.00
_cell.angle_gamma   90.00
#
_symmetry.space_group_name_H-M   'P 1'
#
loop_
_entity.id
_entity.type
_entity.pdbx_description
1 polymer ?
#
loop_
_entity_poly.entity_id
_entity_poly.type
_entity_poly.pdbx_seq_one_letter_code
_entity_poly.pdbx_strand_id
1 'polypeptide(L)'
;MLPALDNYVAYGSDMLVQNPAYLAAIVGMVEDIFRDDKVGGVDRICGCKLAETLMLNLRGHIDQYIPLFIELAMTVIDADEARTKTYRIHLMEMVINAIYYNPVLSLQVLESKGWTNKFFSNWFSNIDNFRRVHDKKLSIAAISSLLTMAAGDVPVSVQQGWPRLLQGVTRLFQTLPAAIKIREEATKESDFTLDDDLDDDDEDNDWDGEVEWNEEEVEEALDDDVADESAAYLEFLNQEAQKFGAYGDDDDDDMDEESLLETPLDKVEPYGMFKQVFLNLQSEQPQLYENLTKVLGPEEQQIIQAVFHEADQKALLAQQNAEAAAAAMQANGNQ
;
A
#
# COMPACT_ATOMS: atom_id res chain seq x y z
N MET A 1 15.35 1.03 -9.58
CA MET A 1 14.51 0.55 -10.71
C MET A 1 13.03 0.47 -10.35
N LEU A 2 12.68 0.01 -9.14
CA LEU A 2 11.28 -0.11 -8.70
C LEU A 2 10.43 1.16 -8.91
N PRO A 3 10.89 2.39 -8.60
CA PRO A 3 10.05 3.59 -8.79
C PRO A 3 9.60 3.83 -10.25
N ALA A 4 10.46 3.51 -11.21
CA ALA A 4 10.10 3.62 -12.63
C ALA A 4 9.05 2.56 -13.03
N LEU A 5 9.19 1.33 -12.51
CA LEU A 5 8.22 0.25 -12.76
C LEU A 5 6.86 0.58 -12.12
N ASP A 6 6.85 1.10 -10.90
CA ASP A 6 5.63 1.53 -10.23
C ASP A 6 4.89 2.59 -11.05
N ASN A 7 5.62 3.58 -11.58
CA ASN A 7 5.06 4.59 -12.47
C ASN A 7 4.49 4.00 -13.77
N TYR A 8 5.21 3.07 -14.41
CA TYR A 8 4.69 2.40 -15.61
C TYR A 8 3.41 1.62 -15.34
N VAL A 9 3.27 1.02 -14.16
CA VAL A 9 2.05 0.30 -13.77
C VAL A 9 0.92 1.27 -13.43
N ALA A 10 1.19 2.31 -12.64
CA ALA A 10 0.18 3.26 -12.19
C ALA A 10 -0.40 4.09 -13.35
N TYR A 11 0.47 4.65 -14.21
CA TYR A 11 0.04 5.53 -15.30
C TYR A 11 -0.14 4.80 -16.64
N GLY A 12 0.46 3.62 -16.80
CA GLY A 12 0.38 2.79 -18.01
C GLY A 12 -0.55 1.58 -17.90
N SER A 13 -1.45 1.56 -16.93
CA SER A 13 -2.34 0.43 -16.65
C SER A 13 -3.10 -0.07 -17.87
N ASP A 14 -3.76 0.83 -18.62
CA ASP A 14 -4.48 0.50 -19.85
C ASP A 14 -3.57 -0.14 -20.92
N MET A 15 -2.34 0.36 -21.05
CA MET A 15 -1.36 -0.18 -21.99
C MET A 15 -0.91 -1.58 -21.58
N LEU A 16 -0.69 -1.82 -20.28
CA LEU A 16 -0.32 -3.15 -19.78
C LEU A 16 -1.44 -4.18 -19.99
N VAL A 17 -2.69 -3.80 -19.74
CA VAL A 17 -3.86 -4.67 -19.97
C VAL A 17 -3.99 -5.04 -21.46
N GLN A 18 -3.76 -4.08 -22.36
CA GLN A 18 -3.86 -4.30 -23.80
C GLN A 18 -2.66 -5.06 -24.39
N ASN A 19 -1.52 -5.11 -23.68
CA ASN A 19 -0.28 -5.72 -24.16
C ASN A 19 0.20 -6.81 -23.19
N PRO A 20 -0.34 -8.05 -23.29
CA PRO A 20 -0.01 -9.15 -22.39
C PRO A 20 1.49 -9.47 -22.29
N ALA A 21 2.27 -9.22 -23.33
CA ALA A 21 3.71 -9.42 -23.31
C ALA A 21 4.44 -8.49 -22.33
N TYR A 22 4.00 -7.23 -22.21
CA TYR A 22 4.59 -6.28 -21.26
C TYR A 22 4.20 -6.62 -19.83
N LEU A 23 2.92 -6.96 -19.62
CA LEU A 23 2.46 -7.44 -18.33
C LEU A 23 3.21 -8.71 -17.90
N ALA A 24 3.37 -9.68 -18.79
CA ALA A 24 4.13 -10.90 -18.52
C ALA A 24 5.60 -10.62 -18.21
N ALA A 25 6.22 -9.61 -18.83
CA ALA A 25 7.59 -9.22 -18.52
C ALA A 25 7.72 -8.64 -17.12
N ILE A 26 6.82 -7.74 -16.69
CA ILE A 26 6.83 -7.16 -15.33
C ILE A 26 6.55 -8.26 -14.29
N VAL A 27 5.56 -9.12 -14.53
CA VAL A 27 5.29 -10.28 -13.66
C VAL A 27 6.49 -11.22 -13.60
N GLY A 28 7.17 -11.45 -14.73
CA GLY A 28 8.38 -12.26 -14.80
C GLY A 28 9.51 -11.69 -13.93
N MET A 29 9.65 -10.37 -13.83
CA MET A 29 10.62 -9.76 -12.92
C MET A 29 10.34 -10.11 -11.45
N VAL A 30 9.07 -10.10 -11.03
CA VAL A 30 8.67 -10.54 -9.68
C VAL A 30 9.03 -12.01 -9.46
N GLU A 31 8.72 -12.87 -10.44
CA GLU A 31 9.01 -14.30 -10.38
C GLU A 31 10.52 -14.58 -10.28
N ASP A 32 11.33 -13.90 -11.10
CA ASP A 32 12.78 -14.05 -11.13
C ASP A 32 13.42 -13.62 -9.81
N ILE A 33 12.97 -12.50 -9.22
CA ILE A 33 13.43 -12.02 -7.89
C ILE A 33 13.23 -13.08 -6.80
N PHE A 34 12.12 -13.81 -6.83
CA PHE A 34 11.81 -14.82 -5.81
C PHE A 34 12.51 -16.16 -6.06
N ARG A 35 12.84 -16.48 -7.32
CA ARG A 35 13.43 -17.78 -7.70
C ARG A 35 14.95 -17.77 -7.76
N ASP A 36 15.58 -16.60 -7.81
CA ASP A 36 17.03 -16.52 -7.75
C ASP A 36 17.52 -16.55 -6.28
N ASP A 37 18.27 -17.60 -5.95
CA ASP A 37 18.87 -17.82 -4.63
C ASP A 37 19.91 -16.75 -4.26
N LYS A 38 20.41 -15.98 -5.23
CA LYS A 38 21.40 -14.92 -5.02
C LYS A 38 20.76 -13.60 -4.59
N VAL A 39 19.45 -13.47 -4.75
CA VAL A 39 18.71 -12.22 -4.50
C VAL A 39 18.45 -12.07 -3.01
N GLY A 40 18.85 -10.91 -2.47
CA GLY A 40 18.78 -10.58 -1.05
C GLY A 40 17.37 -10.21 -0.57
N GLY A 41 17.20 -10.03 0.74
CA GLY A 41 15.91 -9.69 1.34
C GLY A 41 15.33 -8.37 0.83
N VAL A 42 16.18 -7.36 0.59
CA VAL A 42 15.78 -6.05 0.07
C VAL A 42 15.16 -6.14 -1.32
N ASP A 43 15.80 -6.86 -2.24
CA ASP A 43 15.28 -7.05 -3.59
C ASP A 43 13.96 -7.84 -3.58
N ARG A 44 13.82 -8.80 -2.66
CA ARG A 44 12.55 -9.54 -2.48
C ARG A 44 11.44 -8.64 -1.95
N ILE A 45 11.74 -7.68 -1.08
CA ILE A 45 10.80 -6.63 -0.68
C ILE A 45 10.38 -5.81 -1.91
N CYS A 46 11.31 -5.42 -2.77
CA CYS A 46 10.99 -4.74 -4.03
C CYS A 46 10.07 -5.58 -4.93
N GLY A 47 10.28 -6.90 -4.98
CA GLY A 47 9.39 -7.84 -5.67
C GLY A 47 7.97 -7.87 -5.10
N CYS A 48 7.83 -7.87 -3.76
CA CYS A 48 6.52 -7.77 -3.09
C CYS A 48 5.80 -6.47 -3.50
N LYS A 49 6.49 -5.33 -3.41
CA LYS A 49 5.94 -4.02 -3.76
C LYS A 49 5.49 -3.95 -5.21
N LEU A 50 6.31 -4.43 -6.14
CA LEU A 50 5.94 -4.46 -7.55
C LEU A 50 4.67 -5.29 -7.81
N ALA A 51 4.56 -6.46 -7.16
CA ALA A 51 3.35 -7.28 -7.26
C ALA A 51 2.13 -6.59 -6.64
N GLU A 52 2.34 -5.86 -5.55
CA GLU A 52 1.30 -5.07 -4.92
C GLU A 52 0.79 -3.97 -5.85
N THR A 53 1.69 -3.19 -6.46
CA THR A 53 1.36 -2.16 -7.44
C THR A 53 0.56 -2.73 -8.60
N LEU A 54 0.93 -3.91 -9.12
CA LEU A 54 0.17 -4.61 -10.16
C LEU A 54 -1.26 -4.95 -9.69
N MET A 55 -1.40 -5.52 -8.50
CA MET A 55 -2.71 -5.91 -7.96
C MET A 55 -3.60 -4.72 -7.63
N LEU A 56 -3.05 -3.62 -7.12
CA LEU A 56 -3.84 -2.42 -6.81
C LEU A 56 -4.32 -1.70 -8.08
N ASN A 57 -3.46 -1.57 -9.09
CA ASN A 57 -3.76 -0.78 -10.30
C ASN A 57 -4.51 -1.59 -11.38
N LEU A 58 -4.29 -2.90 -11.46
CA LEU A 58 -4.84 -3.75 -12.53
C LEU A 58 -5.99 -4.66 -12.05
N ARG A 59 -6.76 -4.20 -11.05
CA ARG A 59 -7.90 -4.96 -10.51
C ARG A 59 -8.85 -5.44 -11.61
N GLY A 60 -9.15 -6.74 -11.60
CA GLY A 60 -10.03 -7.42 -12.55
C GLY A 60 -9.40 -7.79 -13.90
N HIS A 61 -8.10 -7.52 -14.11
CA HIS A 61 -7.42 -7.74 -15.39
C HIS A 61 -6.25 -8.73 -15.31
N ILE A 62 -5.84 -9.14 -14.11
CA ILE A 62 -4.64 -9.96 -13.87
C ILE A 62 -4.93 -11.23 -13.06
N ASP A 63 -6.18 -11.71 -13.05
CA ASP A 63 -6.62 -12.89 -12.29
C ASP A 63 -5.73 -14.12 -12.54
N GLN A 64 -5.18 -14.30 -13.74
CA GLN A 64 -4.26 -15.41 -14.06
C GLN A 64 -2.93 -15.37 -13.27
N TYR A 65 -2.52 -14.22 -12.73
CA TYR A 65 -1.26 -14.04 -12.02
C TYR A 65 -1.42 -14.06 -10.49
N ILE A 66 -2.66 -13.94 -9.99
CA ILE A 66 -2.94 -14.00 -8.54
C ILE A 66 -2.45 -15.30 -7.89
N PRO A 67 -2.63 -16.50 -8.49
CA PRO A 67 -2.09 -17.72 -7.92
C PRO A 67 -0.56 -17.69 -7.77
N LEU A 68 0.16 -17.11 -8.74
CA LEU A 68 1.62 -17.00 -8.70
C LEU A 68 2.05 -16.14 -7.51
N PHE A 69 1.47 -14.95 -7.33
CA PHE A 69 1.83 -14.05 -6.22
C PHE A 69 1.58 -14.68 -4.85
N ILE A 70 0.45 -15.37 -4.68
CA ILE A 70 0.16 -16.11 -3.45
C ILE A 70 1.19 -17.22 -3.24
N GLU A 71 1.52 -18.00 -4.27
CA GLU A 71 2.49 -19.09 -4.17
C GLU A 71 3.90 -18.60 -3.83
N LEU A 72 4.36 -17.51 -4.44
CA LEU A 72 5.66 -16.90 -4.12
C LEU A 72 5.74 -16.48 -2.65
N ALA A 73 4.75 -15.74 -2.16
CA ALA A 73 4.75 -15.28 -0.78
C ALA A 73 4.57 -16.42 0.23
N MET A 74 3.58 -17.29 -0.01
CA MET A 74 3.28 -18.38 0.91
C MET A 74 4.37 -19.44 0.97
N THR A 75 5.13 -19.67 -0.09
CA THR A 75 6.26 -20.62 -0.03
C THR A 75 7.29 -20.17 1.00
N VAL A 76 7.62 -18.87 1.04
CA VAL A 76 8.57 -18.29 2.00
C VAL A 76 7.97 -18.26 3.42
N ILE A 77 6.70 -17.87 3.56
CA ILE A 77 6.00 -17.87 4.85
C ILE A 77 5.87 -19.29 5.42
N ASP A 78 5.55 -20.27 4.58
CA ASP A 78 5.32 -21.67 4.98
C ASP A 78 6.63 -22.31 5.46
N ALA A 79 7.74 -22.02 4.78
CA ALA A 79 9.08 -22.45 5.14
C ALA A 79 9.70 -21.68 6.33
N ASP A 80 9.05 -20.61 6.81
CA ASP A 80 9.58 -19.68 7.83
C ASP A 80 10.96 -19.09 7.45
N GLU A 81 11.14 -18.82 6.16
CA GLU A 81 12.40 -18.29 5.59
C GLU A 81 12.45 -16.76 5.55
N ALA A 82 11.38 -16.10 6.00
CA ALA A 82 11.31 -14.64 6.13
C ALA A 82 12.17 -14.17 7.32
N ARG A 83 13.43 -13.79 7.01
CA ARG A 83 14.49 -13.49 7.98
C ARG A 83 14.25 -12.24 8.82
N THR A 84 13.71 -11.18 8.21
CA THR A 84 13.45 -9.89 8.87
C THR A 84 11.95 -9.68 9.08
N LYS A 85 11.57 -8.85 10.06
CA LYS A 85 10.14 -8.54 10.29
C LYS A 85 9.55 -7.78 9.12
N THR A 86 10.30 -6.82 8.57
CA THR A 86 9.91 -6.03 7.40
C THR A 86 9.61 -6.91 6.19
N TYR A 87 10.49 -7.86 5.88
CA TYR A 87 10.26 -8.78 4.76
C TYR A 87 9.03 -9.66 5.00
N ARG A 88 8.84 -10.14 6.23
CA ARG A 88 7.65 -10.92 6.61
C ARG A 88 6.36 -10.12 6.44
N ILE A 89 6.35 -8.83 6.79
CA ILE A 89 5.21 -7.94 6.60
C ILE A 89 4.88 -7.78 5.12
N HIS A 90 5.86 -7.48 4.27
CA HIS A 90 5.64 -7.35 2.83
C HIS A 90 5.17 -8.64 2.15
N LEU A 91 5.64 -9.81 2.60
CA LEU A 91 5.10 -11.10 2.12
C LEU A 91 3.64 -11.27 2.53
N MET A 92 3.27 -10.87 3.75
CA MET A 92 1.87 -10.89 4.18
C MET A 92 1.02 -9.91 3.37
N GLU A 93 1.49 -8.67 3.16
CA GLU A 93 0.83 -7.65 2.33
C GLU A 93 0.54 -8.16 0.93
N MET A 94 1.48 -8.86 0.29
CA MET A 94 1.28 -9.46 -1.02
C MET A 94 0.07 -10.44 -1.04
N VAL A 95 -0.08 -11.27 0.00
CA VAL A 95 -1.23 -12.20 0.11
C VAL A 95 -2.51 -11.47 0.54
N ILE A 96 -2.42 -10.48 1.44
CA ILE A 96 -3.56 -9.65 1.86
C ILE A 96 -4.11 -8.87 0.65
N ASN A 97 -3.24 -8.34 -0.20
CA ASN A 97 -3.64 -7.64 -1.41
C ASN A 97 -4.26 -8.58 -2.42
N ALA A 98 -3.76 -9.82 -2.57
CA ALA A 98 -4.44 -10.83 -3.38
C ALA A 98 -5.87 -11.12 -2.86
N ILE A 99 -6.05 -11.20 -1.53
CA ILE A 99 -7.38 -11.34 -0.91
C ILE A 99 -8.24 -10.11 -1.19
N TYR A 100 -7.68 -8.91 -1.05
CA TYR A 100 -8.38 -7.68 -1.37
C TYR A 100 -8.80 -7.65 -2.84
N TYR A 101 -7.92 -8.05 -3.76
CA TYR A 101 -8.13 -8.11 -5.21
C TYR A 101 -9.31 -9.00 -5.58
N ASN A 102 -9.28 -10.27 -5.15
CA ASN A 102 -10.34 -11.25 -5.40
C ASN A 102 -10.34 -12.29 -4.25
N PRO A 103 -11.21 -12.14 -3.24
CA PRO A 103 -11.14 -12.99 -2.05
C PRO A 103 -11.50 -14.46 -2.35
N VAL A 104 -12.42 -14.71 -3.29
CA VAL A 104 -12.81 -16.08 -3.68
C VAL A 104 -11.64 -16.80 -4.34
N LEU A 105 -11.00 -16.18 -5.34
CA LEU A 105 -9.86 -16.76 -6.03
C LEU A 105 -8.70 -17.02 -5.06
N SER A 106 -8.39 -16.04 -4.21
CA SER A 106 -7.27 -16.12 -3.27
C SER A 106 -7.46 -17.21 -2.24
N LEU A 107 -8.68 -17.36 -1.69
CA LEU A 107 -9.00 -18.45 -0.78
C LEU A 107 -8.96 -19.81 -1.48
N GLN A 108 -9.40 -19.93 -2.73
CA GLN A 108 -9.29 -21.19 -3.49
C GLN A 108 -7.82 -21.62 -3.65
N VAL A 109 -6.92 -20.68 -3.96
CA VAL A 109 -5.48 -20.96 -4.08
C VAL A 109 -4.92 -21.42 -2.74
N LEU A 110 -5.18 -20.67 -1.66
CA LEU A 110 -4.72 -21.01 -0.31
C LEU A 110 -5.23 -22.40 0.14
N GLU A 111 -6.51 -22.71 -0.12
CA GLU A 111 -7.12 -24.00 0.23
C GLU A 111 -6.48 -25.16 -0.54
N SER A 112 -6.21 -24.96 -1.83
CA SER A 112 -5.63 -26.00 -2.69
C SER A 112 -4.27 -26.50 -2.20
N LYS A 113 -3.55 -25.68 -1.42
CA LYS A 113 -2.24 -25.98 -0.83
C LYS A 113 -2.30 -26.25 0.67
N GLY A 114 -3.48 -26.16 1.30
CA GLY A 114 -3.64 -26.29 2.75
C GLY A 114 -3.06 -25.13 3.56
N TRP A 115 -2.88 -23.96 2.93
CA TRP A 115 -2.23 -22.79 3.51
C TRP A 115 -3.18 -21.84 4.24
N THR A 116 -4.49 -21.93 4.01
CA THR A 116 -5.47 -20.95 4.50
C THR A 116 -5.39 -20.71 6.01
N ASN A 117 -5.51 -21.78 6.82
CA ASN A 117 -5.44 -21.66 8.28
C ASN A 117 -4.10 -21.12 8.77
N LYS A 118 -3.00 -21.53 8.12
CA LYS A 118 -1.66 -21.07 8.46
C LYS A 118 -1.51 -19.58 8.18
N PHE A 119 -1.97 -19.13 7.01
CA PHE A 119 -1.94 -17.73 6.63
C PHE A 119 -2.75 -16.85 7.58
N PHE A 120 -4.03 -17.16 7.82
CA PHE A 120 -4.85 -16.37 8.75
C PHE A 120 -4.29 -16.35 10.18
N SER A 121 -3.74 -17.48 10.64
CA SER A 121 -3.07 -17.53 11.95
C SER A 121 -1.87 -16.59 11.97
N ASN A 122 -1.02 -16.63 10.95
CA ASN A 122 0.15 -15.77 10.84
C ASN A 122 -0.23 -14.28 10.73
N TRP A 123 -1.21 -13.96 9.88
CA TRP A 123 -1.71 -12.62 9.68
C TRP A 123 -2.23 -12.01 11.00
N PHE A 124 -3.12 -12.70 11.71
CA PHE A 124 -3.67 -12.17 12.96
C PHE A 124 -2.67 -12.18 14.12
N SER A 125 -1.71 -13.10 14.15
CA SER A 125 -0.63 -13.07 15.15
C SER A 125 0.35 -11.92 14.94
N ASN A 126 0.44 -11.36 13.74
CA ASN A 126 1.31 -10.22 13.42
C ASN A 126 0.55 -8.91 13.21
N ILE A 127 -0.75 -8.85 13.53
CA ILE A 127 -1.58 -7.67 13.26
C ILE A 127 -1.08 -6.40 13.96
N ASP A 128 -0.43 -6.56 15.11
CA ASP A 128 0.17 -5.47 15.88
C ASP A 128 1.49 -4.95 15.27
N ASN A 129 2.10 -5.71 14.35
CA ASN A 129 3.32 -5.33 13.67
C ASN A 129 3.06 -4.42 12.45
N PHE A 130 1.82 -4.32 11.98
CA PHE A 130 1.43 -3.37 10.94
C PHE A 130 1.43 -1.96 11.52
N ARG A 131 2.50 -1.20 11.30
CA ARG A 131 2.66 0.15 11.87
C ARG A 131 2.19 1.24 10.93
N ARG A 132 2.34 1.04 9.61
CA ARG A 132 2.07 2.05 8.59
C ARG A 132 0.57 2.20 8.32
N VAL A 133 0.17 3.37 7.84
CA VAL A 133 -1.20 3.64 7.37
C VAL A 133 -1.55 2.72 6.20
N HIS A 134 -0.58 2.48 5.30
CA HIS A 134 -0.74 1.55 4.18
C HIS A 134 -1.19 0.16 4.67
N ASP A 135 -0.36 -0.51 5.47
CA ASP A 135 -0.58 -1.89 5.94
C ASP A 135 -1.96 -2.05 6.59
N LYS A 136 -2.33 -1.05 7.38
CA LYS A 136 -3.62 -1.00 8.07
C LYS A 136 -4.78 -0.81 7.10
N LYS A 137 -4.69 0.13 6.15
CA LYS A 137 -5.73 0.33 5.12
C LYS A 137 -5.90 -0.91 4.27
N LEU A 138 -4.81 -1.52 3.81
CA LEU A 138 -4.83 -2.72 2.98
C LEU A 138 -5.51 -3.88 3.73
N SER A 139 -5.11 -4.10 5.00
CA SER A 139 -5.70 -5.13 5.85
C SER A 139 -7.19 -4.87 6.12
N ILE A 140 -7.60 -3.63 6.41
CA ILE A 140 -9.01 -3.27 6.60
C ILE A 140 -9.82 -3.52 5.32
N ALA A 141 -9.29 -3.15 4.17
CA ALA A 141 -9.95 -3.32 2.88
C ALA A 141 -10.08 -4.82 2.50
N ALA A 142 -9.05 -5.62 2.77
CA ALA A 142 -9.08 -7.07 2.59
C ALA A 142 -10.09 -7.75 3.52
N ILE A 143 -10.09 -7.42 4.82
CA ILE A 143 -11.07 -7.95 5.77
C ILE A 143 -12.48 -7.55 5.37
N SER A 144 -12.68 -6.29 4.97
CA SER A 144 -13.98 -5.81 4.48
C SER A 144 -14.45 -6.62 3.26
N SER A 145 -13.55 -6.92 2.33
CA SER A 145 -13.87 -7.76 1.15
C SER A 145 -14.24 -9.19 1.56
N LEU A 146 -13.53 -9.79 2.52
CA LEU A 146 -13.87 -11.10 3.08
C LEU A 146 -15.27 -11.10 3.73
N LEU A 147 -15.61 -10.04 4.47
CA LEU A 147 -16.92 -9.93 5.13
C LEU A 147 -18.09 -9.82 4.15
N THR A 148 -17.85 -9.38 2.90
CA THR A 148 -18.89 -9.35 1.85
C THR A 148 -19.13 -10.69 1.16
N MET A 149 -18.28 -11.70 1.40
CA MET A 149 -18.44 -13.01 0.76
C MET A 149 -19.75 -13.69 1.17
N ALA A 150 -20.31 -14.46 0.25
CA ALA A 150 -21.42 -15.36 0.59
C ALA A 150 -20.92 -16.46 1.53
N ALA A 151 -21.72 -16.82 2.53
CA ALA A 151 -21.35 -17.85 3.50
C ALA A 151 -20.97 -19.21 2.87
N GLY A 152 -21.47 -19.52 1.67
CA GLY A 152 -21.12 -20.74 0.93
C GLY A 152 -19.73 -20.74 0.30
N ASP A 153 -19.16 -19.56 0.05
CA ASP A 153 -17.83 -19.40 -0.56
C ASP A 153 -16.71 -19.37 0.50
N VAL A 154 -17.07 -19.29 1.79
CA VAL A 154 -16.11 -19.31 2.90
C VAL A 154 -15.61 -20.75 3.13
N PRO A 155 -14.31 -21.03 2.99
CA PRO A 155 -13.78 -22.37 3.18
C PRO A 155 -14.01 -22.93 4.57
N VAL A 156 -14.39 -24.21 4.64
CA VAL A 156 -14.67 -24.92 5.91
C VAL A 156 -13.50 -24.83 6.89
N SER A 157 -12.28 -24.79 6.38
CA SER A 157 -11.05 -24.72 7.16
C SER A 157 -11.02 -23.49 8.10
N VAL A 158 -11.57 -22.34 7.66
CA VAL A 158 -11.52 -21.06 8.38
C VAL A 158 -12.87 -20.63 8.97
N GLN A 159 -13.96 -21.34 8.70
CA GLN A 159 -15.30 -20.99 9.23
C GLN A 159 -15.32 -20.82 10.76
N GLN A 160 -14.57 -21.65 11.50
CA GLN A 160 -14.46 -21.52 12.96
C GLN A 160 -13.70 -20.27 13.40
N GLY A 161 -12.69 -19.85 12.63
CA GLY A 161 -11.88 -18.67 12.88
C GLY A 161 -12.46 -17.38 12.29
N TRP A 162 -13.47 -17.48 11.42
CA TRP A 162 -14.06 -16.36 10.69
C TRP A 162 -14.48 -15.18 11.57
N PRO A 163 -15.08 -15.38 12.77
CA PRO A 163 -15.37 -14.28 13.70
C PRO A 163 -14.16 -13.43 14.10
N ARG A 164 -12.94 -13.96 14.04
CA ARG A 164 -11.71 -13.22 14.35
C ARG A 164 -11.42 -12.11 13.35
N LEU A 165 -11.99 -12.14 12.14
CA LEU A 165 -11.92 -11.03 11.19
C LEU A 165 -12.39 -9.73 11.83
N LEU A 166 -13.47 -9.79 12.60
CA LEU A 166 -14.03 -8.60 13.23
C LEU A 166 -13.16 -8.10 14.40
N GLN A 167 -12.50 -9.00 15.13
CA GLN A 167 -11.51 -8.61 16.14
C GLN A 167 -10.28 -7.97 15.49
N GLY A 168 -9.80 -8.57 14.40
CA GLY A 168 -8.67 -8.06 13.63
C GLY A 168 -8.90 -6.66 13.10
N VAL A 169 -10.03 -6.42 12.42
CA VAL A 169 -10.36 -5.09 11.90
C VAL A 169 -10.57 -4.08 13.04
N THR A 170 -11.14 -4.50 14.17
CA THR A 170 -11.26 -3.65 15.36
C THR A 170 -9.89 -3.20 15.87
N ARG A 171 -8.93 -4.12 15.94
CA ARG A 171 -7.55 -3.82 16.37
C ARG A 171 -6.83 -2.87 15.40
N LEU A 172 -7.05 -3.02 14.10
CA LEU A 172 -6.53 -2.11 13.09
C LEU A 172 -7.11 -0.71 13.26
N PHE A 173 -8.42 -0.57 13.42
CA PHE A 173 -9.05 0.73 13.68
C PHE A 173 -8.62 1.38 15.00
N GLN A 174 -8.32 0.57 16.03
CA GLN A 174 -7.80 1.09 17.29
C GLN A 174 -6.44 1.77 17.13
N THR A 175 -5.60 1.28 16.22
CA THR A 175 -4.21 1.73 16.03
C THR A 175 -4.03 2.64 14.81
N LEU A 176 -5.01 2.70 13.91
CA LEU A 176 -4.98 3.52 12.70
C LEU A 176 -4.83 5.04 12.97
N PRO A 177 -5.54 5.67 13.95
CA PRO A 177 -5.39 7.10 14.21
C PRO A 177 -3.96 7.50 14.60
N ALA A 178 -3.26 6.63 15.35
CA ALA A 178 -1.88 6.87 15.72
C ALA A 178 -0.96 6.80 14.50
N ALA A 179 -1.16 5.82 13.62
CA ALA A 179 -0.40 5.71 12.37
C ALA A 179 -0.62 6.92 11.45
N ILE A 180 -1.87 7.40 11.33
CA ILE A 180 -2.19 8.60 10.54
C ILE A 180 -1.43 9.82 11.10
N LYS A 181 -1.42 10.00 12.42
CA LYS A 181 -0.70 11.10 13.06
C LYS A 181 0.81 11.04 12.79
N ILE A 182 1.40 9.85 12.88
CA ILE A 182 2.83 9.63 12.58
C ILE A 182 3.13 9.97 11.12
N ARG A 183 2.31 9.51 10.17
CA ARG A 183 2.46 9.84 8.74
C ARG A 183 2.35 11.35 8.48
N GLU A 184 1.39 12.02 9.12
CA GLU A 184 1.22 13.46 9.01
C GLU A 184 2.40 14.26 9.61
N GLU A 185 2.99 13.78 10.69
CA GLU A 185 4.18 14.38 11.32
C GLU A 185 5.41 14.21 10.41
N ALA A 186 5.65 13.00 9.90
CA ALA A 186 6.75 12.71 8.98
C ALA A 186 6.65 13.53 7.67
N THR A 187 5.44 13.71 7.14
CA THR A 187 5.23 14.50 5.91
C THR A 187 5.48 16.00 6.14
N LYS A 188 5.16 16.52 7.34
CA LYS A 188 5.43 17.93 7.67
C LYS A 188 6.91 18.17 7.86
N GLU A 189 7.62 17.27 8.53
CA GLU A 189 9.07 17.40 8.75
C GLU A 189 9.86 17.40 7.43
N SER A 190 9.44 16.62 6.42
CA SER A 190 10.06 16.64 5.09
C SER A 190 9.78 17.90 4.28
N ASP A 191 8.68 18.63 4.56
CA ASP A 191 8.34 19.88 3.88
C ASP A 191 9.15 21.07 4.43
N PHE A 192 9.62 20.97 5.69
CA PHE A 192 10.44 22.00 6.35
C PHE A 192 11.92 21.98 5.93
N THR A 193 12.43 20.90 5.33
CA THR A 193 13.84 20.80 4.90
C THR A 193 14.11 21.42 3.53
N LEU A 194 13.10 21.98 2.86
CA LEU A 194 13.26 22.60 1.54
C LEU A 194 13.36 24.14 1.59
N ASP A 195 13.13 24.76 2.75
CA ASP A 195 13.05 26.24 2.88
C ASP A 195 14.14 26.84 3.80
N ASP A 196 14.87 26.04 4.58
CA ASP A 196 15.79 26.55 5.63
C ASP A 196 17.29 26.51 5.26
N ASP A 197 17.67 26.01 4.08
CA ASP A 197 19.07 25.91 3.62
C ASP A 197 19.44 26.97 2.54
N LEU A 198 18.61 27.99 2.32
CA LEU A 198 18.87 29.08 1.36
C LEU A 198 19.25 30.43 2.02
N ASP A 199 19.74 30.45 3.26
CA ASP A 199 20.17 31.70 3.89
C ASP A 199 21.25 31.48 4.97
N ASP A 200 22.49 31.14 4.59
CA ASP A 200 23.69 31.82 5.16
C ASP A 200 24.97 31.51 4.35
N ASP A 201 25.74 32.58 4.12
CA ASP A 201 27.06 32.64 3.49
C ASP A 201 28.06 31.61 4.05
N ASP A 202 28.88 30.99 3.20
CA ASP A 202 30.34 31.21 3.29
C ASP A 202 31.10 30.62 2.09
N GLU A 203 32.07 31.43 1.66
CA GLU A 203 32.98 31.31 0.53
C GLU A 203 33.84 30.03 0.53
N ASP A 204 34.38 29.70 -0.65
CA ASP A 204 35.41 28.70 -0.97
C ASP A 204 34.97 27.23 -1.16
N ASN A 205 34.61 26.88 -2.41
CA ASN A 205 34.96 25.57 -2.95
C ASN A 205 35.53 25.68 -4.37
N ASP A 206 36.85 25.79 -4.40
CA ASP A 206 37.74 25.62 -5.55
C ASP A 206 37.65 24.16 -6.03
N TRP A 207 36.74 23.88 -6.97
CA TRP A 207 36.66 22.60 -7.68
C TRP A 207 37.16 22.75 -9.12
N ASP A 208 38.49 22.86 -9.22
CA ASP A 208 39.27 22.36 -10.36
C ASP A 208 38.98 20.86 -10.52
N GLY A 209 38.13 20.55 -11.49
CA GLY A 209 37.87 19.20 -11.95
C GLY A 209 37.27 19.25 -13.33
N GLU A 210 38.13 19.26 -14.35
CA GLU A 210 37.78 19.13 -15.77
C GLU A 210 36.76 18.00 -15.99
N VAL A 211 35.50 18.36 -16.25
CA VAL A 211 34.54 17.46 -16.89
C VAL A 211 34.52 17.85 -18.37
N GLU A 212 35.27 17.09 -19.15
CA GLU A 212 35.33 17.18 -20.61
C GLU A 212 33.98 16.68 -21.18
N TRP A 213 33.01 17.58 -21.28
CA TRP A 213 31.76 17.37 -22.00
C TRP A 213 32.03 17.46 -23.49
N ASN A 214 32.23 16.32 -24.15
CA ASN A 214 32.25 16.26 -25.60
C ASN A 214 30.95 15.65 -26.11
N GLU A 215 30.10 16.48 -26.70
CA GLU A 215 29.46 16.17 -27.98
C GLU A 215 28.94 17.48 -28.61
N GLU A 216 29.67 17.89 -29.65
CA GLU A 216 29.43 18.90 -30.69
C GLU A 216 28.13 19.72 -30.66
N GLU A 217 28.32 21.05 -30.71
CA GLU A 217 27.42 22.05 -31.32
C GLU A 217 25.95 22.04 -30.88
N VAL A 218 25.69 22.71 -29.75
CA VAL A 218 24.46 23.53 -29.62
C VAL A 218 24.89 24.96 -29.30
N GLU A 219 25.34 25.63 -30.34
CA GLU A 219 25.52 27.08 -30.35
C GLU A 219 24.15 27.79 -30.24
N GLU A 220 24.20 28.91 -29.52
CA GLU A 220 23.24 30.01 -29.48
C GLU A 220 22.02 29.91 -28.53
N ALA A 221 22.32 30.33 -27.29
CA ALA A 221 21.70 31.48 -26.63
C ALA A 221 20.21 31.40 -26.31
N LEU A 222 19.88 30.98 -25.09
CA LEU A 222 18.95 31.70 -24.22
C LEU A 222 19.41 31.59 -22.76
N ASP A 223 19.72 32.76 -22.22
CA ASP A 223 20.01 33.13 -20.84
C ASP A 223 18.69 33.28 -20.08
N ASP A 224 18.48 32.48 -19.01
CA ASP A 224 17.82 32.86 -17.73
C ASP A 224 17.62 31.61 -16.84
N ASP A 225 18.30 31.57 -15.68
CA ASP A 225 17.92 30.92 -14.39
C ASP A 225 17.11 29.60 -14.39
N VAL A 226 17.69 28.45 -14.80
CA VAL A 226 17.10 27.11 -14.53
C VAL A 226 18.13 26.08 -14.02
N ALA A 227 19.25 26.52 -13.45
CA ALA A 227 20.24 25.58 -12.90
C ALA A 227 19.81 25.02 -11.53
N ASP A 228 19.19 25.84 -10.69
CA ASP A 228 18.92 25.52 -9.28
C ASP A 228 17.75 24.54 -9.09
N GLU A 229 16.63 24.73 -9.80
CA GLU A 229 15.50 23.78 -9.75
C GLU A 229 15.88 22.39 -10.27
N SER A 230 16.78 22.31 -11.25
CA SER A 230 17.24 21.04 -11.80
C SER A 230 18.14 20.28 -10.81
N ALA A 231 18.95 21.00 -10.04
CA ALA A 231 19.79 20.44 -8.99
C ALA A 231 18.95 19.98 -7.80
N ALA A 232 18.00 20.80 -7.34
CA ALA A 232 17.05 20.43 -6.27
C ALA A 232 16.19 19.22 -6.65
N TYR A 233 15.74 19.13 -7.92
CA TYR A 233 15.00 17.97 -8.41
C TYR A 233 15.88 16.71 -8.47
N LEU A 234 17.15 16.84 -8.88
CA LEU A 234 18.09 15.72 -8.88
C LEU A 234 18.47 15.26 -7.47
N GLU A 235 18.64 16.20 -6.52
CA GLU A 235 18.84 15.94 -5.10
C GLU A 235 17.64 15.18 -4.51
N PHE A 236 16.42 15.67 -4.78
CA PHE A 236 15.17 15.00 -4.41
C PHE A 236 15.10 13.58 -4.99
N LEU A 237 15.36 13.40 -6.29
CA LEU A 237 15.39 12.09 -6.92
C LEU A 237 16.45 11.15 -6.32
N ASN A 238 17.59 11.70 -5.89
CA ASN A 238 18.67 10.94 -5.27
C ASN A 238 18.32 10.51 -3.83
N GLN A 239 17.75 11.41 -3.03
CA GLN A 239 17.21 11.07 -1.71
C GLN A 239 16.11 10.01 -1.80
N GLU A 240 15.22 10.11 -2.79
CA GLU A 240 14.20 9.10 -3.05
C GLU A 240 14.81 7.76 -3.46
N ALA A 241 15.80 7.75 -4.36
CA ALA A 241 16.50 6.54 -4.73
C ALA A 241 17.19 5.87 -3.51
N GLN A 242 17.70 6.66 -2.57
CA GLN A 242 18.34 6.19 -1.35
C GLN A 242 17.34 5.56 -0.35
N LYS A 243 16.11 6.07 -0.22
CA LYS A 243 15.05 5.44 0.61
C LYS A 243 14.74 4.01 0.19
N PHE A 244 14.82 3.71 -1.11
CA PHE A 244 14.68 2.34 -1.62
C PHE A 244 15.94 1.48 -1.43
N GLY A 245 17.11 2.08 -1.21
CA GLY A 245 18.37 1.39 -0.91
C GLY A 245 18.63 1.15 0.58
N ALA A 246 17.95 1.91 1.46
CA ALA A 246 18.16 1.91 2.91
C ALA A 246 17.58 0.68 3.65
N TYR A 247 16.87 -0.23 2.98
CA TYR A 247 16.39 -1.50 3.56
C TYR A 247 17.51 -2.47 3.99
N GLY A 248 18.78 -2.07 3.87
CA GLY A 248 19.97 -2.88 4.12
C GLY A 248 20.57 -2.78 5.52
N ASP A 249 20.05 -1.94 6.42
CA ASP A 249 20.54 -1.86 7.81
C ASP A 249 19.52 -2.45 8.81
N ASP A 250 20.05 -3.16 9.81
CA ASP A 250 19.37 -4.11 10.70
C ASP A 250 18.34 -3.47 11.69
N ASP A 251 17.92 -2.23 11.47
CA ASP A 251 16.88 -1.56 12.28
C ASP A 251 15.48 -1.93 11.76
N ASP A 252 15.09 -3.17 12.10
CA ASP A 252 13.80 -3.84 11.90
C ASP A 252 12.55 -3.05 12.41
N ASP A 253 12.73 -1.84 12.96
CA ASP A 253 11.69 -1.02 13.59
C ASP A 253 11.29 0.24 12.78
N ASP A 254 12.10 0.67 11.80
CA ASP A 254 11.85 1.87 10.97
C ASP A 254 11.44 1.49 9.54
N MET A 255 10.24 0.87 9.42
CA MET A 255 9.58 0.78 8.12
C MET A 255 8.97 2.15 7.78
N ASP A 256 9.59 2.86 6.83
CA ASP A 256 9.01 4.09 6.30
C ASP A 256 7.61 3.87 5.71
N GLU A 257 6.73 4.86 5.89
CA GLU A 257 5.48 4.95 5.14
C GLU A 257 5.80 4.82 3.65
N GLU A 258 5.08 3.94 2.95
CA GLU A 258 5.41 3.62 1.57
C GLU A 258 5.26 4.84 0.65
N SER A 259 6.20 4.93 -0.31
CA SER A 259 6.23 5.72 -1.55
C SER A 259 5.41 7.01 -1.58
N LEU A 260 6.08 8.13 -1.87
CA LEU A 260 5.42 9.40 -2.25
C LEU A 260 4.44 9.25 -3.44
N LEU A 261 4.52 8.16 -4.22
CA LEU A 261 3.58 7.87 -5.28
C LEU A 261 2.25 7.39 -4.71
N GLU A 262 1.21 8.19 -4.94
CA GLU A 262 -0.17 7.87 -4.53
C GLU A 262 -0.62 6.53 -5.13
N THR A 263 -0.97 5.59 -4.26
CA THR A 263 -1.53 4.30 -4.67
C THR A 263 -3.06 4.40 -4.78
N PRO A 264 -3.72 3.50 -5.54
CA PRO A 264 -5.18 3.40 -5.51
C PRO A 264 -5.76 3.21 -4.10
N LEU A 265 -4.97 2.65 -3.17
CA LEU A 265 -5.35 2.43 -1.78
C LEU A 265 -5.37 3.74 -0.97
N ASP A 266 -4.57 4.76 -1.31
CA ASP A 266 -4.58 6.05 -0.59
C ASP A 266 -5.95 6.74 -0.70
N LYS A 267 -6.62 6.57 -1.84
CA LYS A 267 -7.98 7.09 -2.13
C LYS A 267 -9.08 6.37 -1.36
N VAL A 268 -8.78 5.22 -0.74
CA VAL A 268 -9.73 4.47 0.07
C VAL A 268 -9.91 5.14 1.43
N GLU A 269 -11.14 5.49 1.75
CA GLU A 269 -11.56 5.94 3.07
C GLU A 269 -12.02 4.71 3.90
N PRO A 270 -11.20 4.21 4.84
CA PRO A 270 -11.43 2.92 5.47
C PRO A 270 -12.65 2.92 6.41
N TYR A 271 -12.98 4.04 7.05
CA TYR A 271 -14.06 4.09 8.05
C TYR A 271 -15.44 3.93 7.39
N GLY A 272 -15.71 4.69 6.34
CA GLY A 272 -16.91 4.66 5.52
C GLY A 272 -17.07 3.35 4.77
N MET A 273 -15.98 2.85 4.17
CA MET A 273 -15.97 1.53 3.51
C MET A 273 -16.41 0.43 4.48
N PHE A 274 -15.75 0.34 5.65
CA PHE A 274 -16.08 -0.69 6.62
C PHE A 274 -17.50 -0.54 7.18
N LYS A 275 -17.93 0.70 7.48
CA LYS A 275 -19.29 0.98 7.92
C LYS A 275 -20.33 0.47 6.92
N GLN A 276 -20.14 0.76 5.64
CA GLN A 276 -21.06 0.30 4.59
C GLN A 276 -21.11 -1.23 4.53
N VAL A 277 -19.95 -1.89 4.52
CA VAL A 277 -19.86 -3.36 4.52
C VAL A 277 -20.58 -3.96 5.72
N PHE A 278 -20.37 -3.41 6.92
CA PHE A 278 -20.95 -3.93 8.15
C PHE A 278 -22.47 -3.76 8.22
N LEU A 279 -23.00 -2.63 7.72
CA LEU A 279 -24.44 -2.40 7.63
C LEU A 279 -25.09 -3.29 6.57
N ASN A 280 -24.45 -3.45 5.41
CA ASN A 280 -24.94 -4.35 4.37
C ASN A 280 -24.99 -5.79 4.89
N LEU A 281 -23.94 -6.23 5.60
CA LEU A 281 -23.87 -7.54 6.22
C LEU A 281 -25.02 -7.81 7.19
N GLN A 282 -25.40 -6.80 7.99
CA GLN A 282 -26.56 -6.91 8.89
C GLN A 282 -27.86 -7.15 8.13
N SER A 283 -28.03 -6.52 6.96
CA SER A 283 -29.25 -6.60 6.15
C SER A 283 -29.31 -7.85 5.26
N GLU A 284 -28.19 -8.23 4.66
CA GLU A 284 -28.11 -9.31 3.67
C GLU A 284 -27.85 -10.67 4.31
N GLN A 285 -27.05 -10.73 5.39
CA GLN A 285 -26.66 -11.97 6.07
C GLN A 285 -26.79 -11.85 7.61
N PRO A 286 -28.01 -11.76 8.18
CA PRO A 286 -28.22 -11.51 9.61
C PRO A 286 -27.60 -12.57 10.53
N GLN A 287 -27.59 -13.84 10.11
CA GLN A 287 -26.99 -14.92 10.91
C GLN A 287 -25.46 -14.81 10.98
N LEU A 288 -24.83 -14.43 9.86
CA LEU A 288 -23.38 -14.21 9.82
C LEU A 288 -23.03 -13.01 10.70
N TYR A 289 -23.77 -11.92 10.57
CA TYR A 289 -23.65 -10.74 11.43
C TYR A 289 -23.74 -11.08 12.93
N GLU A 290 -24.74 -11.86 13.34
CA GLU A 290 -24.91 -12.27 14.74
C GLU A 290 -23.72 -13.11 15.23
N ASN A 291 -23.20 -14.02 14.40
CA ASN A 291 -22.06 -14.86 14.76
C ASN A 291 -20.76 -14.07 14.88
N LEU A 292 -20.53 -13.09 14.01
CA LEU A 292 -19.34 -12.23 14.07
C LEU A 292 -19.37 -11.30 15.29
N THR A 293 -20.53 -10.70 15.57
CA THR A 293 -20.68 -9.74 16.67
C THR A 293 -20.65 -10.38 18.06
N LYS A 294 -21.04 -11.65 18.18
CA LYS A 294 -20.98 -12.41 19.45
C LYS A 294 -19.59 -12.52 20.08
N VAL A 295 -18.54 -12.48 19.25
CA VAL A 295 -17.16 -12.63 19.73
C VAL A 295 -16.60 -11.31 20.26
N LEU A 296 -17.24 -10.18 19.93
CA LEU A 296 -16.79 -8.87 20.38
C LEU A 296 -17.10 -8.61 21.84
N GLY A 297 -16.05 -8.28 22.60
CA GLY A 297 -16.17 -7.76 23.96
C GLY A 297 -16.73 -6.32 24.01
N PRO A 298 -17.10 -5.82 25.20
CA PRO A 298 -17.68 -4.47 25.34
C PRO A 298 -16.76 -3.35 24.81
N GLU A 299 -15.45 -3.46 25.02
CA GLU A 299 -14.47 -2.48 24.52
C GLU A 299 -14.39 -2.51 22.99
N GLU A 300 -14.35 -3.69 22.39
CA GLU A 300 -14.33 -3.85 20.93
C GLU A 300 -15.62 -3.29 20.29
N GLN A 301 -16.78 -3.52 20.91
CA GLN A 301 -18.05 -2.94 20.46
C GLN A 301 -18.04 -1.40 20.50
N GLN A 302 -17.43 -0.80 21.53
CA GLN A 302 -17.27 0.66 21.61
C GLN A 302 -16.35 1.18 20.50
N ILE A 303 -15.27 0.47 20.17
CA ILE A 303 -14.38 0.84 19.06
C ILE A 303 -15.14 0.83 17.74
N ILE A 304 -15.93 -0.22 17.45
CA ILE A 304 -16.76 -0.27 16.24
C ILE A 304 -17.77 0.88 16.19
N GLN A 305 -18.39 1.24 17.31
CA GLN A 305 -19.27 2.41 17.38
C GLN A 305 -18.52 3.72 17.10
N ALA A 306 -17.31 3.87 17.62
CA ALA A 306 -16.45 5.03 17.35
C ALA A 306 -16.06 5.10 15.86
N VAL A 307 -15.75 3.97 15.23
CA VAL A 307 -15.49 3.88 13.78
C VAL A 307 -16.70 4.38 12.97
N PHE A 308 -17.92 4.05 13.39
CA PHE A 308 -19.12 4.52 12.70
C PHE A 308 -19.36 6.00 12.84
N HIS A 309 -19.05 6.55 14.02
CA HIS A 309 -19.12 7.98 14.26
C HIS A 309 -18.09 8.74 13.42
N GLU A 310 -16.85 8.25 13.39
CA GLU A 310 -15.78 8.81 12.55
C GLU A 310 -16.15 8.78 11.06
N ALA A 311 -16.72 7.66 10.59
CA ALA A 311 -17.22 7.55 9.22
C ALA A 311 -18.28 8.62 8.89
N ASP A 312 -19.22 8.88 9.80
CA ASP A 312 -20.24 9.92 9.62
C ASP A 312 -19.63 11.34 9.60
N GLN A 313 -18.66 11.61 10.47
CA GLN A 313 -17.96 12.89 10.49
C GLN A 313 -17.21 13.12 9.17
N LYS A 314 -16.46 12.13 8.69
CA LYS A 314 -15.72 12.21 7.42
C LYS A 314 -16.64 12.38 6.23
N ALA A 315 -17.77 11.67 6.20
CA ALA A 315 -18.77 11.82 5.14
C ALA A 315 -19.37 13.24 5.10
N LEU A 316 -19.67 13.81 6.27
CA LEU A 316 -20.17 15.19 6.37
C LEU A 316 -19.14 16.21 5.90
N LEU A 317 -17.87 16.05 6.30
CA LEU A 317 -16.78 16.93 5.84
C LEU A 317 -16.57 16.83 4.33
N ALA A 318 -16.61 15.63 3.77
CA ALA A 318 -16.50 15.43 2.32
C ALA A 318 -17.66 16.11 1.57
N GLN A 319 -18.89 16.03 2.09
CA GLN A 319 -20.04 16.71 1.51
C GLN A 319 -19.88 18.25 1.57
N GLN A 320 -19.46 18.80 2.71
CA GLN A 320 -19.21 20.23 2.85
C GLN A 320 -18.13 20.73 1.90
N ASN A 321 -17.03 19.97 1.75
CA ASN A 321 -15.96 20.31 0.82
C ASN A 321 -16.43 20.26 -0.65
N ALA A 322 -17.27 19.28 -1.01
CA ALA A 322 -17.85 19.19 -2.35
C ALA A 322 -18.81 20.36 -2.64
N GLU A 323 -19.64 20.76 -1.67
CA GLU A 323 -20.54 21.91 -1.79
C GLU A 323 -19.75 23.23 -1.92
N ALA A 324 -18.68 23.40 -1.15
CA ALA A 324 -17.79 24.56 -1.25
C ALA A 324 -17.06 24.63 -2.60
N ALA A 325 -16.55 23.50 -3.10
CA ALA A 325 -15.91 23.41 -4.42
C ALA A 325 -16.89 23.73 -5.55
N ALA A 326 -18.14 23.22 -5.47
CA ALA A 326 -19.18 23.52 -6.44
C ALA A 326 -19.57 25.00 -6.44
N ALA A 327 -19.66 25.63 -5.26
CA ALA A 327 -19.92 27.06 -5.13
C ALA A 327 -18.78 27.92 -5.73
N ALA A 328 -17.51 27.53 -5.51
CA ALA A 328 -16.35 28.20 -6.08
C ALA A 328 -16.30 28.08 -7.62
N MET A 329 -16.63 26.91 -8.17
CA MET A 329 -16.73 26.72 -9.63
C MET A 329 -17.84 27.57 -10.27
N GLN A 330 -18.99 27.72 -9.60
CA GLN A 330 -20.07 28.58 -10.08
C GLN A 330 -19.72 30.09 -9.99
N ALA A 331 -18.88 30.49 -9.03
CA ALA A 331 -18.40 31.86 -8.93
C ALA A 331 -17.39 32.23 -10.04
N ASN A 332 -16.52 31.29 -10.43
CA ASN A 332 -15.51 31.50 -11.49
C ASN A 332 -16.05 31.33 -12.92
N GLY A 333 -17.15 30.61 -13.14
CA GLY A 333 -17.79 30.47 -14.46
C GLY A 333 -18.65 31.66 -14.91
N ASN A 334 -18.75 32.70 -14.08
CA ASN A 334 -19.57 33.90 -14.32
C ASN A 334 -18.74 35.17 -14.58
N GLN A 335 -17.43 35.02 -14.84
CA GLN A 335 -16.54 36.08 -15.36
C GLN A 335 -16.20 35.81 -16.83
#